data_AF-A0A3P3FX24-F1
#
_entry.id   AF-A0A3P3FX24-F1
#
_cell.length_a   1.000
_cell.length_b   1.000
_cell.length_c   1.000
_cell.angle_alpha   90.00
_cell.angle_beta   90.00
_cell.angle_gamma   90.00
#
_symmetry.space_group_name_H-M   'P 1'
#
loop_
_entity.id
_entity.type
_entity.pdbx_description
1 polymer ?
#
loop_
_entity_poly.entity_id
_entity_poly.type
_entity_poly.pdbx_seq_one_letter_code
_entity_poly.pdbx_strand_id
1 'polypeptide(L)' 'MNQWGAEWAEAYIRSIHSTITLIDQFPAIARNASDVRPGLLKYAVGSHVLYLRTTEQSIDIVRILHQQMDYPRHL' A
#
# COMPACT_ATOMS: atom_id res chain seq x y z
N MET A 1 -20.05 -20.51 11.48
CA MET A 1 -19.99 -19.31 10.62
C MET A 1 -18.67 -18.52 10.82
N ASN A 2 -17.48 -19.14 10.79
CA ASN A 2 -16.23 -18.37 10.97
C ASN A 2 -15.03 -18.82 10.12
N GLN A 3 -15.21 -19.81 9.24
CA GLN A 3 -14.10 -20.31 8.39
C GLN A 3 -13.91 -19.44 7.14
N TRP A 4 -14.97 -18.78 6.67
CA TRP A 4 -14.90 -17.87 5.52
C TRP A 4 -14.27 -16.52 5.87
N GLY A 5 -14.16 -16.13 7.14
CA GLY A 5 -13.49 -14.88 7.51
C GLY A 5 -11.97 -14.99 7.45
N ALA A 6 -11.42 -16.10 7.95
CA ALA A 6 -9.99 -16.30 8.10
C ALA A 6 -9.29 -16.54 6.75
N GLU A 7 -9.83 -17.42 5.90
CA GLU A 7 -9.24 -17.72 4.59
C GLU A 7 -9.22 -16.49 3.67
N TRP A 8 -10.29 -15.68 3.70
CA TRP A 8 -10.37 -14.45 2.93
C TRP A 8 -9.43 -13.37 3.47
N ALA A 9 -9.31 -13.23 4.80
CA ALA A 9 -8.33 -12.34 5.41
C ALA A 9 -6.90 -12.75 5.05
N GLU A 10 -6.59 -14.05 5.05
CA GLU A 10 -5.29 -14.57 4.70
C GLU A 10 -4.96 -14.36 3.22
N ALA A 11 -5.92 -14.60 2.32
CA ALA A 11 -5.80 -14.28 0.90
C ALA A 11 -5.58 -12.79 0.67
N TYR A 12 -6.23 -11.93 1.45
CA TYR A 12 -6.06 -10.49 1.37
C TYR A 12 -4.67 -10.04 1.82
N ILE A 13 -4.17 -10.57 2.94
CA ILE A 13 -2.81 -10.32 3.43
C ILE A 13 -1.78 -10.79 2.38
N ARG A 14 -2.00 -11.97 1.79
CA ARG A 14 -1.15 -12.47 0.69
C ARG A 14 -1.15 -11.53 -0.52
N SER A 15 -2.31 -10.99 -0.90
CA SER A 15 -2.41 -10.02 -2.00
C SER A 15 -1.61 -8.74 -1.72
N ILE A 16 -1.67 -8.22 -0.48
CA ILE A 16 -0.86 -7.06 -0.07
C ILE A 16 0.63 -7.41 -0.17
N HIS A 17 1.06 -8.55 0.36
CA HIS A 17 2.45 -8.99 0.29
C HIS A 17 2.96 -9.12 -1.15
N SER A 18 2.21 -9.82 -2.02
CA SER A 18 2.56 -9.94 -3.43
C SER A 18 2.65 -8.58 -4.13
N THR A 19 1.77 -7.64 -3.76
CA THR A 19 1.82 -6.27 -4.27
C THR A 19 3.08 -5.54 -3.84
N ILE A 20 3.48 -5.65 -2.57
CA ILE A 20 4.72 -5.07 -2.06
C ILE A 20 5.93 -5.63 -2.83
N THR A 21 6.01 -6.94 -3.00
CA THR A 21 7.09 -7.60 -3.75
C THR A 21 7.12 -7.17 -5.23
N LEU A 22 5.96 -6.92 -5.83
CA LEU A 22 5.89 -6.40 -7.20
C LEU A 22 6.39 -4.96 -7.29
N ILE A 23 6.02 -4.11 -6.33
CA ILE A 23 6.45 -2.70 -6.30
C ILE A 23 7.96 -2.62 -6.02
N ASP A 24 8.52 -3.49 -5.19
CA ASP A 24 9.96 -3.54 -4.92
C ASP A 24 10.77 -3.84 -6.19
N GLN A 25 10.27 -4.75 -7.05
CA GLN A 25 10.89 -5.05 -8.35
C GLN A 25 10.64 -3.97 -9.40
N PHE A 26 9.48 -3.31 -9.36
CA PHE A 26 9.08 -2.31 -10.35
C PHE A 26 8.53 -1.04 -9.69
N PRO A 27 9.36 -0.22 -9.01
CA PRO A 27 8.85 0.92 -8.23
C PRO A 27 8.09 1.95 -9.06
N ALA A 28 8.37 2.03 -10.36
CA ALA A 28 7.72 2.93 -11.31
C ALA A 28 6.20 2.68 -11.47
N ILE A 29 5.67 1.53 -11.05
CA ILE A 29 4.22 1.26 -11.07
C ILE A 29 3.46 2.03 -9.96
N ALA A 30 4.18 2.49 -8.94
CA ALA A 30 3.59 3.31 -7.88
C ALA A 30 3.36 4.73 -8.39
N ARG A 31 2.21 5.31 -8.03
CA ARG A 31 1.82 6.66 -8.44
C ARG A 31 2.48 7.70 -7.54
N ASN A 32 2.84 8.84 -8.11
CA ASN A 32 3.31 9.97 -7.33
C ASN A 32 2.24 10.44 -6.33
N ALA A 33 2.64 10.66 -5.08
CA ALA A 33 1.84 11.22 -3.99
C ALA A 33 2.57 12.40 -3.32
N SER A 34 3.38 13.12 -4.08
CA SER A 34 4.17 14.26 -3.61
C SER A 34 3.31 15.45 -3.21
N ASP A 35 2.06 15.49 -3.68
CA ASP A 35 0.99 16.39 -3.23
C ASP A 35 0.65 16.21 -1.74
N VAL A 36 0.82 14.99 -1.21
CA VAL A 36 0.64 14.68 0.21
C VAL A 36 1.94 14.97 0.98
N ARG A 37 3.07 14.39 0.54
CA ARG A 37 4.40 14.66 1.09
C ARG A 37 5.47 14.44 0.01
N PRO A 38 6.47 15.33 -0.14
CA PRO A 38 7.52 15.15 -1.14
C PRO A 38 8.19 13.78 -1.10
N GLY A 39 8.42 13.19 -2.27
CA GLY A 39 9.03 11.87 -2.43
C GLY A 39 8.15 10.68 -2.04
N LEU A 40 6.88 10.92 -1.66
CA LEU A 40 5.92 9.87 -1.35
C LEU A 40 5.31 9.31 -2.64
N LEU A 41 5.15 7.98 -2.67
CA LEU A 41 4.45 7.25 -3.70
C LEU A 41 3.26 6.49 -3.10
N LYS A 42 2.29 6.12 -3.94
CA LYS A 42 1.09 5.37 -3.54
C LYS A 42 0.70 4.28 -4.54
N TYR A 43 0.17 3.17 -4.03
CA TYR A 43 -0.39 2.09 -4.84
C TYR A 43 -1.67 1.54 -4.19
N ALA A 44 -2.72 1.31 -4.97
CA ALA A 44 -4.00 0.79 -4.47
C ALA A 44 -4.09 -0.73 -4.62
N VAL A 45 -4.48 -1.43 -3.55
CA VAL A 45 -4.66 -2.89 -3.49
C VAL A 45 -5.99 -3.23 -2.81
N GLY A 46 -6.98 -3.57 -3.62
CA GLY A 46 -8.36 -3.73 -3.15
C GLY A 46 -8.84 -2.43 -2.47
N SER A 47 -9.34 -2.54 -1.25
CA SER A 47 -9.81 -1.38 -0.48
C SER A 47 -8.72 -0.65 0.31
N HIS A 48 -7.44 -0.96 0.11
CA HIS A 48 -6.34 -0.28 0.80
C HIS A 48 -5.40 0.44 -0.17
N VAL A 49 -4.70 1.46 0.35
CA VAL A 49 -3.68 2.25 -0.33
C VAL A 49 -2.39 2.10 0.45
N LEU A 50 -1.37 1.56 -0.23
CA LEU A 50 0.01 1.49 0.24
C LEU A 50 0.67 2.85 -0.05
N TYR A 51 1.19 3.50 0.98
CA TYR A 51 2.06 4.66 0.87
C TYR A 51 3.49 4.23 1.13
N LEU A 52 4.39 4.56 0.21
CA LEU A 52 5.76 4.09 0.23
C LEU A 52 6.75 5.15 -0.25
N ARG A 53 8.04 4.88 -0.06
CA ARG A 53 9.16 5.61 -0.65
C ARG A 53 10.12 4.62 -1.28
N THR A 54 10.85 5.06 -2.30
CA THR A 54 11.98 4.30 -2.85
C THR A 54 13.26 4.69 -2.12
N THR A 55 14.09 3.71 -1.80
CA THR A 55 15.48 3.88 -1.37
C THR A 55 16.41 3.53 -2.54
N GLU A 56 17.72 3.49 -2.31
CA GLU A 56 18.67 3.07 -3.34
C GLU A 56 18.51 1.61 -3.77
N GLN A 57 17.98 0.74 -2.89
CA GLN A 57 17.99 -0.72 -3.08
C GLN A 57 16.64 -1.39 -2.82
N SER A 58 15.66 -0.66 -2.29
CA SER A 58 14.38 -1.23 -1.85
C SER A 58 13.27 -0.20 -1.83
N ILE A 59 12.08 -0.62 -1.40
CA ILE A 59 11.00 0.28 -0.97
C ILE A 59 10.80 0.26 0.54
N ASP A 60 10.42 1.42 1.09
CA ASP A 60 9.96 1.57 2.46
C ASP A 60 8.45 1.78 2.49
N ILE A 61 7.71 0.84 3.08
CA ILE A 61 6.27 1.02 3.31
C ILE A 61 6.06 1.95 4.51
N VAL A 62 5.56 3.15 4.24
CA VAL A 62 5.32 4.18 5.25
C VAL A 62 3.98 3.93 5.97
N ARG A 63 2.91 3.65 5.21
CA ARG A 63 1.55 3.40 5.74
C ARG A 63 0.74 2.51 4.80
N ILE A 64 -0.21 1.79 5.37
CA ILE A 64 -1.28 1.09 4.65
C ILE A 64 -2.60 1.65 5.20
N LEU A 65 -3.36 2.37 4.38
CA LEU A 65 -4.62 3.00 4.79
C LEU A 65 -5.79 2.42 4.01
N HIS A 66 -6.97 2.34 4.60
CA HIS A 66 -8.19 2.03 3.86
C HIS A 66 -8.54 3.19 2.91
N GLN A 67 -8.93 2.91 1.66
CA GLN A 67 -9.18 3.91 0.62
C GLN A 67 -10.33 4.88 0.94
N GLN A 68 -11.26 4.44 1.79
CA GLN A 68 -12.39 5.27 2.27
C GLN A 68 -12.06 6.05 3.53
N MET A 69 -10.82 5.98 4.05
CA MET A 69 -10.41 6.96 5.04
C MET A 69 -10.29 8.31 4.33
N ASP A 70 -11.28 9.18 4.54
CA ASP A 70 -11.08 10.62 4.47
C ASP A 70 -9.89 10.93 5.37
N TYR A 71 -8.72 11.15 4.78
CA TYR A 71 -7.54 11.59 5.51
C TYR A 71 -7.90 12.96 6.10
N PRO A 72 -8.22 13.10 7.40
CA PRO A 72 -8.25 14.43 7.95
C PRO A 72 -6.78 14.83 7.94
N ARG A 73 -6.40 15.74 7.05
CA ARG A 73 -5.07 16.36 7.00
C ARG A 73 -4.67 16.74 8.43
N HIS A 74 -3.93 15.86 9.11
CA HIS A 74 -3.06 16.29 10.19
C HIS A 74 -1.78 16.73 9.48
N LEU A 75 -1.88 17.96 8.95
CA LEU A 75 -0.76 18.87 8.88
C LEU A 75 -0.31 19.18 10.30
#